data_AF-A0A7C2W526-F1
#
_entry.id   AF-A0A7C2W526-F1
#
_cell.length_a   1.000
_cell.length_b   1.000
_cell.length_c   1.000
_cell.angle_alpha   90.00
_cell.angle_beta   90.00
_cell.angle_gamma   90.00
#
_symmetry.space_group_name_H-M   'P 1'
#
loop_
_entity.id
_entity.type
_entity.pdbx_description
1 polymer ?
#
loop_
_entity_poly.entity_id
_entity_poly.type
_entity_poly.pdbx_seq_one_letter_code
_entity_poly.pdbx_strand_id
1 'polypeptide(L)'
;MILSSLRKRGVRLPPMETEDGLTARDIMDKIRSFYVRFERSRNKEISEFAESYFLELLHEYPKSMCSRHLTESMQLLIALYYFDSKPNPEEKDPLWNGFSYEDLSIIFDRSKATIHEAIIRKEAEAKQLLEEARLKEKAKAVAFEQLVKEEKMK
;
A
#
# COMPACT_ATOMS: atom_id res chain seq x y z
N MET A 1 -0.22 7.47 -4.55
CA MET A 1 -1.28 6.81 -5.33
C MET A 1 -0.96 5.33 -5.55
N ILE A 2 -0.78 4.60 -4.46
CA ILE A 2 -0.47 3.16 -4.50
C ILE A 2 -1.75 2.32 -4.33
N LEU A 3 -2.71 2.78 -3.51
CA LEU A 3 -4.01 2.12 -3.36
C LEU A 3 -4.78 2.13 -4.68
N SER A 4 -4.84 3.28 -5.34
CA SER A 4 -5.43 3.39 -6.68
C SER A 4 -4.74 2.51 -7.73
N SER A 5 -3.41 2.36 -7.67
CA SER A 5 -2.65 1.45 -8.54
C SER A 5 -3.00 -0.03 -8.28
N LEU A 6 -3.03 -0.43 -7.00
CA LEU A 6 -3.45 -1.78 -6.57
C LEU A 6 -4.87 -2.10 -7.04
N ARG A 7 -5.82 -1.18 -6.87
CA ARG A 7 -7.21 -1.33 -7.34
C ARG A 7 -7.27 -1.51 -8.86
N LYS A 8 -6.54 -0.70 -9.63
CA LYS A 8 -6.51 -0.79 -11.11
C LYS A 8 -5.98 -2.14 -11.59
N ARG A 9 -4.98 -2.70 -10.92
CA ARG A 9 -4.47 -4.06 -11.18
C ARG A 9 -5.40 -5.17 -10.69
N GLY A 10 -6.47 -4.83 -9.98
CA GLY A 10 -7.48 -5.78 -9.51
C GLY A 10 -7.11 -6.48 -8.20
N VAL A 11 -6.16 -5.92 -7.44
CA VAL A 11 -5.87 -6.38 -6.08
C VAL A 11 -7.07 -6.07 -5.18
N ARG A 12 -7.56 -7.08 -4.47
CA ARG A 12 -8.69 -6.92 -3.56
C ARG A 12 -8.23 -6.26 -2.27
N LEU A 13 -8.59 -4.99 -2.10
CA LEU A 13 -8.30 -4.23 -0.88
C LEU A 13 -9.42 -4.38 0.17
N PRO A 14 -9.13 -4.12 1.46
CA PRO A 14 -10.17 -3.96 2.46
C PRO A 14 -11.22 -2.90 2.05
N PRO A 15 -12.49 -3.03 2.48
CA PRO A 15 -13.52 -2.03 2.21
C PRO A 15 -13.09 -0.64 2.69
N MET A 16 -13.40 0.39 1.89
CA MET A 16 -13.18 1.78 2.31
C MET A 16 -13.96 2.07 3.58
N GLU A 17 -13.40 2.92 4.43
CA GLU A 17 -14.01 3.32 5.69
C GLU A 17 -14.60 4.73 5.57
N THR A 18 -15.69 4.96 6.30
CA THR A 18 -16.21 6.31 6.55
C THR A 18 -15.60 6.89 7.82
N GLU A 19 -15.62 8.21 7.93
CA GLU A 19 -15.19 8.96 9.11
C GLU A 19 -16.16 8.84 10.30
N ASP A 20 -17.26 8.08 10.19
CA ASP A 20 -18.30 8.01 11.24
C ASP A 20 -17.71 7.70 12.63
N GLY A 21 -17.97 8.58 13.60
CA GLY A 21 -17.46 8.42 14.96
C GLY A 21 -16.05 8.98 15.19
N LEU A 22 -15.41 9.56 14.18
CA LEU A 22 -14.22 10.39 14.36
C LEU A 22 -14.62 11.86 14.48
N THR A 23 -13.95 12.57 15.36
CA THR A 23 -14.03 14.03 15.42
C THR A 23 -13.00 14.64 14.47
N ALA A 24 -13.23 15.89 14.04
CA ALA A 24 -12.22 16.65 13.31
C ALA A 24 -10.89 16.73 14.08
N ARG A 25 -10.94 16.74 15.42
CA ARG A 25 -9.76 16.74 16.27
C ARG A 25 -8.95 15.44 16.12
N ASP A 26 -9.60 14.28 16.07
CA ASP A 26 -8.89 12.99 15.92
C ASP A 26 -8.10 12.95 14.61
N ILE A 27 -8.71 13.44 13.52
CA ILE A 27 -8.07 13.54 12.21
C ILE A 27 -6.91 14.53 12.25
N MET A 28 -7.11 15.73 12.82
CA MET A 28 -6.06 16.74 12.92
C MET A 28 -4.89 16.32 13.82
N ASP A 29 -5.17 15.63 14.92
CA ASP A 29 -4.15 15.08 15.81
C ASP A 29 -3.34 13.98 15.11
N LYS A 30 -3.99 13.15 14.29
CA LYS A 30 -3.33 12.14 13.44
C LYS A 30 -2.43 12.78 12.38
N ILE A 31 -2.91 13.81 11.68
CA ILE A 31 -2.13 14.57 10.69
C ILE A 31 -0.93 15.22 11.36
N ARG A 32 -1.11 15.85 12.53
CA ARG A 32 -0.01 16.47 13.28
C ARG A 32 1.03 15.43 13.70
N SER A 33 0.60 14.27 14.21
CA SER A 33 1.49 13.17 14.58
C SER A 33 2.39 12.75 13.41
N PHE A 34 1.79 12.60 12.23
CA PHE A 34 2.51 12.27 11.00
C PHE A 34 3.57 13.33 10.66
N TYR A 35 3.20 14.61 10.54
CA TYR A 35 4.16 15.64 10.13
C TYR A 35 5.30 15.82 11.13
N VAL A 36 5.06 15.71 12.43
CA VAL A 36 6.13 15.74 13.45
C VAL A 36 7.15 14.62 13.22
N ARG A 37 6.70 13.41 12.87
CA ARG A 37 7.60 12.29 12.57
C ARG A 37 8.27 12.42 11.22
N PHE A 38 7.54 12.90 10.22
CA PHE A 38 8.03 13.11 8.87
C PHE A 38 9.16 14.14 8.85
N GLU A 39 8.96 15.28 9.50
CA GLU A 39 9.97 16.34 9.63
C GLU A 39 11.25 15.86 10.34
N ARG A 40 11.10 15.12 11.44
CA ARG A 40 12.23 14.54 12.17
C ARG A 40 13.02 13.52 11.36
N SER A 41 12.43 13.00 10.30
CA SER A 41 13.02 11.96 9.47
C SER A 41 13.54 12.48 8.14
N ARG A 42 13.49 13.81 7.89
CA ARG A 42 13.97 14.45 6.64
C ARG A 42 15.45 14.19 6.31
N ASN A 43 16.27 13.85 7.30
CA ASN A 43 17.69 13.51 7.10
C ASN A 43 17.90 12.02 6.76
N LYS A 44 16.83 11.23 6.72
CA LYS A 44 16.86 9.82 6.31
C LYS A 44 16.42 9.73 4.84
N GLU A 45 16.92 8.72 4.14
CA GLU A 45 16.39 8.33 2.83
C GLU A 45 14.99 7.72 3.00
N ILE A 46 13.99 8.58 3.15
CA ILE A 46 12.59 8.19 3.15
C ILE A 46 11.99 8.51 1.79
N SER A 47 11.06 7.68 1.35
CA SER A 47 10.27 7.92 0.13
C SER A 47 9.75 9.36 0.06
N GLU A 48 10.10 10.07 -1.01
CA GLU A 48 9.61 11.43 -1.30
C GLU A 48 8.08 11.53 -1.39
N PHE A 49 7.42 10.39 -1.63
CA PHE A 49 5.98 10.28 -1.73
C PHE A 49 5.29 9.88 -0.41
N ALA A 50 6.02 9.78 0.70
CA ALA A 50 5.47 9.29 1.97
C ALA A 50 4.26 10.09 2.45
N GLU A 51 4.28 11.41 2.30
CA GLU A 51 3.15 12.30 2.60
C GLU A 51 1.92 11.98 1.74
N SER A 52 2.11 11.83 0.43
CA SER A 52 1.02 11.49 -0.48
C SER A 52 0.40 10.13 -0.14
N TYR A 53 1.21 9.15 0.24
CA TYR A 53 0.71 7.84 0.66
C TYR A 53 -0.04 7.89 2.00
N PHE A 54 0.47 8.66 2.96
CA PHE A 54 -0.20 8.87 4.24
C PHE A 54 -1.59 9.51 4.05
N LEU A 55 -1.69 10.57 3.24
CA LEU A 55 -2.95 11.25 2.98
C LEU A 55 -3.95 10.37 2.23
N GLU A 56 -3.48 9.57 1.26
CA GLU A 56 -4.32 8.58 0.55
C GLU A 56 -4.90 7.55 1.54
N LEU A 57 -4.07 7.03 2.46
CA LEU A 57 -4.49 6.10 3.52
C LEU A 57 -5.47 6.73 4.50
N LEU A 58 -5.23 7.97 4.92
CA LEU A 58 -6.11 8.68 5.85
C LEU A 58 -7.48 8.98 5.23
N HIS A 59 -7.51 9.28 3.93
CA HIS A 59 -8.74 9.52 3.19
C HIS A 59 -9.55 8.22 3.00
N GLU A 60 -8.92 7.11 2.60
CA GLU A 60 -9.65 5.85 2.34
C GLU A 60 -9.93 5.02 3.60
N TYR A 61 -9.09 5.15 4.64
CA TYR A 61 -9.14 4.34 5.87
C TYR A 61 -9.01 5.20 7.15
N PRO A 62 -9.85 6.24 7.33
CA PRO A 62 -9.70 7.20 8.42
C PRO A 62 -9.80 6.53 9.81
N LYS A 63 -10.68 5.54 10.00
CA LYS A 63 -10.87 4.87 11.29
C LYS A 63 -9.65 4.03 11.66
N SER A 64 -9.16 3.22 10.74
CA SER A 64 -7.98 2.38 10.95
C SER A 64 -6.71 3.21 11.15
N MET A 65 -6.58 4.34 10.45
CA MET A 65 -5.44 5.26 10.61
C MET A 65 -5.47 5.97 11.97
N CYS A 66 -6.64 6.41 12.42
CA CYS A 66 -6.82 7.11 13.71
C CYS A 66 -6.92 6.15 14.91
N SER A 67 -7.15 4.85 14.68
CA SER A 67 -7.19 3.84 15.73
C SER A 67 -5.86 3.77 16.50
N ARG A 68 -5.96 3.57 17.82
CA ARG A 68 -4.80 3.28 18.67
C ARG A 68 -4.23 1.90 18.41
N HIS A 69 -5.10 0.94 18.07
CA HIS A 69 -4.72 -0.43 17.75
C HIS A 69 -4.58 -0.61 16.25
N LEU A 70 -3.62 -1.45 15.85
CA LEU A 70 -3.47 -1.80 14.45
C LEU A 70 -4.58 -2.76 14.03
N THR A 71 -5.51 -2.28 13.19
CA THR A 71 -6.64 -3.06 12.70
C THR A 71 -6.18 -4.12 11.69
N GLU A 72 -7.00 -5.15 11.48
CA GLU A 72 -6.75 -6.17 10.45
C GLU A 72 -6.61 -5.57 9.04
N SER A 73 -7.47 -4.61 8.68
CA SER A 73 -7.38 -3.89 7.40
C SER A 73 -6.01 -3.22 7.25
N MET A 74 -5.53 -2.54 8.30
CA MET A 74 -4.27 -1.82 8.24
C MET A 74 -3.07 -2.75 8.21
N GLN A 75 -3.13 -3.88 8.91
CA GLN A 75 -2.10 -4.92 8.81
C GLN A 75 -1.95 -5.42 7.37
N LEU A 76 -3.08 -5.70 6.71
CA LEU A 76 -3.07 -6.18 5.33
C LEU A 76 -2.53 -5.12 4.37
N LEU A 77 -2.94 -3.85 4.50
CA LEU A 77 -2.44 -2.76 3.67
C LEU A 77 -0.93 -2.56 3.81
N ILE A 78 -0.38 -2.65 5.03
CA ILE A 78 1.06 -2.59 5.27
C ILE A 78 1.78 -3.71 4.50
N ALA A 79 1.28 -4.94 4.60
CA ALA A 79 1.87 -6.08 3.91
C ALA A 79 1.79 -5.94 2.38
N LEU A 80 0.65 -5.48 1.86
CA LEU A 80 0.47 -5.20 0.43
C LEU A 80 1.47 -4.15 -0.06
N TYR A 81 1.62 -3.02 0.64
CA TYR A 81 2.62 -1.99 0.28
C TYR A 81 4.03 -2.57 0.26
N TYR A 82 4.38 -3.35 1.28
CA TYR A 82 5.70 -3.95 1.36
C TYR A 82 5.99 -4.87 0.20
N PHE A 83 5.17 -5.91 -0.01
CA PHE A 83 5.43 -6.95 -1.01
C PHE A 83 5.26 -6.46 -2.44
N ASP A 84 4.28 -5.59 -2.69
CA ASP A 84 4.04 -5.03 -4.02
C ASP A 84 5.17 -4.08 -4.47
N SER A 85 5.83 -3.42 -3.52
CA SER A 85 6.95 -2.52 -3.83
C SER A 85 8.23 -3.25 -4.18
N LYS A 86 8.33 -4.57 -3.93
CA LYS A 86 9.59 -5.29 -4.16
C LYS A 86 9.82 -5.51 -5.66
N PRO A 87 11.07 -5.33 -6.11
CA PRO A 87 11.42 -5.57 -7.50
C PRO A 87 11.17 -7.04 -7.86
N ASN A 88 10.99 -7.30 -9.15
CA ASN A 88 10.87 -8.67 -9.64
C ASN A 88 12.16 -9.43 -9.29
N PRO A 89 12.10 -10.65 -8.73
CA PRO A 89 13.28 -11.47 -8.48
C PRO A 89 14.23 -11.66 -9.69
N GLU A 90 13.75 -11.48 -10.91
CA GLU A 90 14.54 -11.57 -12.14
C GLU A 90 15.36 -10.30 -12.45
N GLU A 91 15.09 -9.18 -11.77
CA GLU A 91 15.77 -7.90 -11.95
C GLU A 91 17.09 -7.86 -11.15
N LYS A 92 18.23 -7.83 -11.86
CA LYS A 92 19.56 -7.96 -11.22
C LYS A 92 20.07 -6.70 -10.54
N ASP A 93 19.64 -5.52 -10.98
CA ASP A 93 20.07 -4.22 -10.44
C ASP A 93 18.90 -3.23 -10.47
N PRO A 94 17.94 -3.37 -9.54
CA PRO A 94 16.75 -2.53 -9.52
C PRO A 94 17.12 -1.10 -9.11
N LEU A 95 16.59 -0.12 -9.83
CA LEU A 95 16.75 1.30 -9.49
C LEU A 95 16.16 1.64 -8.10
N TRP A 96 15.19 0.84 -7.64
CA TRP A 96 14.53 1.00 -6.35
C TRP A 96 14.21 -0.36 -5.71
N ASN A 97 14.60 -0.54 -4.44
CA ASN A 97 14.45 -1.80 -3.68
C ASN A 97 13.07 -1.95 -2.97
N GLY A 98 12.11 -1.10 -3.35
CA GLY A 98 10.83 -1.02 -2.68
C GLY A 98 10.89 -0.32 -1.32
N PHE A 99 9.78 -0.32 -0.59
CA PHE A 99 9.71 0.30 0.73
C PHE A 99 10.52 -0.47 1.77
N SER A 100 11.27 0.28 2.57
CA SER A 100 11.89 -0.21 3.80
C SER A 100 10.88 -0.21 4.96
N TYR A 101 11.24 -0.85 6.08
CA TYR A 101 10.44 -0.75 7.30
C TYR A 101 10.43 0.68 7.88
N GLU A 102 11.47 1.49 7.62
CA GLU A 102 11.47 2.90 8.02
C GLU A 102 10.42 3.67 7.20
N ASP A 103 10.40 3.51 5.87
CA ASP A 103 9.41 4.16 5.00
C ASP A 103 7.98 3.86 5.48
N LEU A 104 7.67 2.58 5.64
CA LEU A 104 6.34 2.14 6.06
C LEU A 104 6.00 2.62 7.48
N SER A 105 6.99 2.71 8.37
CA SER A 105 6.75 3.22 9.74
C SER A 105 6.31 4.69 9.73
N ILE A 106 6.78 5.46 8.75
CA ILE A 106 6.41 6.87 8.57
C ILE A 106 5.08 6.97 7.83
N ILE A 107 4.93 6.28 6.69
CA ILE A 107 3.72 6.27 5.86
C ILE A 107 2.47 5.88 6.66
N PHE A 108 2.57 4.83 7.49
CA PHE A 108 1.44 4.36 8.30
C PHE A 108 1.36 5.02 9.68
N ASP A 109 2.33 5.86 10.01
CA ASP A 109 2.51 6.46 11.33
C ASP A 109 2.38 5.38 12.45
N ARG A 110 3.25 4.38 12.36
CA ARG A 110 3.41 3.26 13.32
C ARG A 110 4.88 3.01 13.65
N SER A 111 5.15 2.21 14.68
CA SER A 111 6.52 1.81 15.01
C SER A 111 7.04 0.78 14.00
N LYS A 112 8.36 0.69 13.79
CA LYS A 112 8.95 -0.35 12.92
C LYS A 112 8.62 -1.78 13.38
N ALA A 113 8.55 -2.01 14.69
CA ALA A 113 8.19 -3.32 15.24
C ALA A 113 6.75 -3.69 14.83
N THR A 114 5.82 -2.73 14.94
CA THR A 114 4.44 -2.90 14.50
C THR A 114 4.33 -3.16 12.99
N ILE A 115 5.14 -2.48 12.18
CA ILE A 115 5.22 -2.74 10.73
C ILE A 115 5.70 -4.17 10.47
N HIS A 116 6.78 -4.58 11.12
CA HIS A 116 7.36 -5.91 10.94
C HIS A 116 6.37 -7.03 11.31
N GLU A 117 5.69 -6.89 12.46
CA GLU A 117 4.67 -7.85 12.89
C GLU A 117 3.50 -7.94 11.90
N ALA A 118 3.03 -6.80 11.38
CA ALA A 118 1.96 -6.77 10.39
C ALA A 118 2.34 -7.50 9.10
N ILE A 119 3.57 -7.29 8.61
CA ILE A 119 4.08 -7.94 7.41
C ILE A 119 4.13 -9.45 7.59
N ILE A 120 4.67 -9.94 8.71
CA ILE A 120 4.74 -11.38 8.99
C ILE A 120 3.33 -11.98 9.09
N ARG A 121 2.42 -11.34 9.84
CA ARG A 121 1.06 -11.87 10.05
C ARG A 121 0.26 -11.96 8.77
N LYS A 122 0.47 -11.04 7.83
CA LYS A 122 -0.31 -10.93 6.58
C LYS A 122 0.47 -11.37 5.34
N GLU A 123 1.64 -11.98 5.51
CA GLU A 123 2.50 -12.38 4.39
C GLU A 123 1.79 -13.29 3.39
N ALA A 124 1.20 -14.39 3.86
CA ALA A 124 0.54 -15.36 2.99
C ALA A 124 -0.65 -14.74 2.25
N GLU A 125 -1.49 -14.00 2.99
CA GLU A 125 -2.67 -13.32 2.44
C GLU A 125 -2.29 -12.27 1.40
N ALA A 126 -1.32 -11.39 1.71
CA ALA A 126 -0.88 -10.34 0.81
C ALA A 126 -0.26 -10.91 -0.47
N LYS A 127 0.63 -11.90 -0.36
CA LYS A 127 1.26 -12.56 -1.53
C LYS A 127 0.21 -13.24 -2.41
N GLN A 128 -0.77 -13.91 -1.82
CA GLN A 128 -1.86 -14.53 -2.57
C GLN A 128 -2.66 -13.48 -3.36
N LEU A 129 -3.07 -12.38 -2.72
CA LEU A 129 -3.83 -11.32 -3.38
C LEU A 129 -3.08 -10.66 -4.54
N LEU A 130 -1.76 -10.44 -4.38
CA LEU A 130 -0.92 -9.88 -5.42
C LEU A 130 -0.74 -10.86 -6.60
N GLU A 131 -0.56 -12.15 -6.32
CA GLU A 131 -0.43 -13.16 -7.36
C GLU A 131 -1.74 -13.36 -8.14
N GLU A 132 -2.88 -13.39 -7.45
CA GLU A 132 -4.20 -13.46 -8.11
C GLU A 132 -4.42 -12.28 -9.06
N ALA A 133 -4.03 -11.07 -8.65
CA ALA A 133 -4.12 -9.88 -9.49
C ALA A 133 -3.19 -9.98 -10.71
N ARG A 134 -1.95 -10.42 -10.51
CA ARG A 134 -0.97 -10.63 -11.58
C ARG A 134 -1.45 -11.65 -12.62
N LEU A 135 -2.03 -12.76 -12.18
CA LEU A 135 -2.59 -13.78 -13.07
C LEU A 135 -3.77 -13.24 -13.89
N LYS A 136 -4.66 -12.45 -13.27
CA LYS A 136 -5.77 -11.79 -13.97
C LYS A 136 -5.28 -10.79 -15.00
N GLU A 137 -4.24 -10.02 -14.69
CA GLU A 137 -3.63 -9.06 -15.61
C GLU A 137 -3.02 -9.79 -16.82
N LYS A 138 -2.27 -10.87 -16.59
CA LYS A 138 -1.73 -11.71 -17.68
C LYS A 138 -2.83 -12.30 -18.56
N ALA A 139 -3.91 -12.81 -17.97
CA ALA A 139 -5.02 -13.37 -18.74
C ALA A 139 -5.70 -12.31 -19.62
N LYS A 140 -5.88 -11.08 -19.11
CA LYS A 140 -6.40 -9.95 -19.90
C LYS A 140 -5.47 -9.58 -21.05
N ALA A 141 -4.15 -9.56 -20.82
CA ALA A 141 -3.18 -9.24 -21.86
C ALA A 141 -3.21 -10.28 -23.00
N VAL A 142 -3.22 -11.58 -22.67
CA VAL A 142 -3.32 -12.66 -23.67
C VAL A 142 -4.62 -12.58 -24.46
N ALA A 143 -5.75 -12.36 -23.79
CA ALA A 143 -7.05 -12.21 -24.47
C ALA A 143 -7.06 -11.00 -25.42
N PHE A 144 -6.49 -9.87 -25.01
CA PHE A 144 -6.36 -8.69 -25.84
C PHE A 144 -5.49 -8.95 -27.08
N GLU A 145 -4.35 -9.64 -26.94
CA GLU A 145 -3.50 -10.01 -28.07
C GLU A 145 -4.21 -10.94 -29.07
N GLN A 146 -5.03 -11.87 -28.58
CA GLN A 146 -5.82 -12.76 -29.44
C GLN A 146 -6.85 -11.96 -30.25
N LEU A 147 -7.59 -11.05 -29.60
CA LEU A 147 -8.56 -10.17 -30.28
C LEU A 147 -7.90 -9.33 -31.38
N VAL A 148 -6.75 -8.72 -31.09
CA VAL A 148 -6.01 -7.91 -32.09
C VAL A 148 -5.53 -8.77 -33.27
N LYS A 149 -5.12 -10.02 -33.04
CA LYS A 149 -4.73 -10.94 -34.11
C LYS A 149 -5.93 -11.33 -34.99
N GLU A 150 -7.08 -11.59 -34.39
CA GLU A 150 -8.33 -11.90 -35.11
C GLU A 150 -8.81 -10.72 -35.96
N GLU A 151 -8.73 -9.48 -35.45
CA GLU A 151 -9.09 -8.28 -36.23
C GLU A 151 -8.15 -8.04 -37.41
N LYS A 152 -6.86 -8.32 -37.28
CA LYS A 152 -5.88 -8.17 -38.39
C LYS A 152 -6.01 -9.23 -39.48
N MET A 153 -6.71 -10.33 -39.21
CA MET A 153 -6.96 -11.41 -40.17
C MET A 153 -8.32 -11.27 -40.89
N LYS A 154 -9.10 -10.24 -40.57
CA LYS A 154 -10.31 -9.83 -41.29
C LYS A 154 -10.00 -8.76 -42.31
#